data_AF-A0A139GX42-F1
#
_entry.id   AF-A0A139GX42-F1
#
_cell.length_a   1.000
_cell.length_b   1.000
_cell.length_c   1.000
_cell.angle_alpha   90.00
_cell.angle_beta   90.00
_cell.angle_gamma   90.00
#
_symmetry.space_group_name_H-M   'P 1'
#
loop_
_entity.id
_entity.type
_entity.pdbx_description
1 polymer ?
#
loop_
_entity_poly.entity_id
_entity_poly.type
_entity_poly.pdbx_seq_one_letter_code
_entity_poly.pdbx_strand_id
1 'polypeptide(L)'
;MPRVRPLKSLPRQRVLLSPARTRPPLPCPSRSHAGRRPQFTEQERKYVLQQKTVGKPYQAIADEMRYGVTPISRLRKDESEDLGRPSYVLNANDELIVARFKEGRSLNSIARDFNRPFGIIWFHFHRYLVPSDPELRAKIATDPEIDSIVKRGLLLGKTAQQMARESRQSVHVIKRHVWRYETPTQRRRSKATAQQRQQILKMKEAGKSVTEISLATGLTPRMIHSIVHEEFSKQEVPAKVHRLVADGKDAMEIARKTDVSPDLVRHFIRRLSKGGATPKHKGGPTRWTSPQREKLVALWNAGLKPKAIASELEKTLSGVYLALWTCKDELTRPYYLRSRKRWTEDEINKVLSLQKSQMSLQTIATLMPGRTINGIRFLLRKYRE
;
A
#
# COMPACT_ATOMS: atom_id res chain seq x y z
N MET A 1 -34.50 -36.30 50.70
CA MET A 1 -34.25 -35.02 49.99
C MET A 1 -34.64 -35.18 48.52
N PRO A 2 -35.82 -34.72 48.08
CA PRO A 2 -36.27 -34.91 46.71
C PRO A 2 -35.52 -33.94 45.76
N ARG A 3 -35.03 -34.46 44.64
CA ARG A 3 -34.32 -33.68 43.62
C ARG A 3 -35.32 -32.84 42.82
N VAL A 4 -35.22 -31.52 42.95
CA VAL A 4 -35.98 -30.52 42.19
C VAL A 4 -35.50 -30.56 40.72
N ARG A 5 -36.45 -30.76 39.79
CA ARG A 5 -36.18 -30.69 38.34
C ARG A 5 -36.11 -29.21 37.89
N PRO A 6 -35.21 -28.83 36.98
CA PRO A 6 -35.16 -27.47 36.46
C PRO A 6 -36.33 -27.21 35.50
N LEU A 7 -36.93 -26.03 35.65
CA LEU A 7 -38.04 -25.54 34.83
C LEU A 7 -37.63 -25.42 33.35
N LYS A 8 -38.46 -25.98 32.47
CA LYS A 8 -38.37 -25.81 31.01
C LYS A 8 -38.57 -24.33 30.68
N SER A 9 -37.61 -23.75 29.96
CA SER A 9 -37.67 -22.38 29.45
C SER A 9 -38.83 -22.22 28.45
N LEU A 10 -39.62 -21.17 28.66
CA LEU A 10 -40.68 -20.76 27.74
C LEU A 10 -40.11 -20.23 26.41
N PRO A 11 -40.84 -20.39 25.29
CA PRO A 11 -40.41 -19.90 23.99
C PRO A 11 -40.35 -18.36 23.97
N ARG A 12 -39.18 -17.82 23.61
CA ARG A 12 -39.00 -16.37 23.39
C ARG A 12 -39.89 -15.91 22.23
N GLN A 13 -40.89 -15.10 22.54
CA GLN A 13 -41.62 -14.33 21.54
C GLN A 13 -40.64 -13.42 20.79
N ARG A 14 -40.56 -13.61 19.47
CA ARG A 14 -39.86 -12.69 18.57
C ARG A 14 -40.71 -11.43 18.43
N VAL A 15 -40.27 -10.35 19.05
CA VAL A 15 -40.74 -9.00 18.74
C VAL A 15 -40.29 -8.69 17.30
N LEU A 16 -41.25 -8.56 16.40
CA LEU A 16 -41.03 -8.10 15.02
C LEU A 16 -40.67 -6.62 15.07
N LEU A 17 -39.37 -6.31 14.96
CA LEU A 17 -38.90 -4.96 14.71
C LEU A 17 -39.15 -4.58 13.25
N SER A 18 -39.71 -3.39 13.05
CA SER A 18 -40.00 -2.79 11.74
C SER A 18 -38.76 -2.72 10.84
N PRO A 19 -38.94 -2.82 9.51
CA PRO A 19 -37.82 -2.82 8.57
C PRO A 19 -37.08 -1.47 8.61
N ALA A 20 -35.80 -1.53 8.96
CA ALA A 20 -34.91 -0.39 8.95
C ALA A 20 -34.80 0.18 7.53
N ARG A 21 -35.08 1.49 7.39
CA ARG A 21 -34.83 2.25 6.17
C ARG A 21 -33.38 2.07 5.73
N THR A 22 -33.17 1.40 4.60
CA THR A 22 -31.88 1.25 3.93
C THR A 22 -31.32 2.64 3.60
N ARG A 23 -30.32 3.08 4.36
CA ARG A 23 -29.46 4.21 3.96
C ARG A 23 -28.68 3.81 2.69
N PRO A 24 -28.56 4.70 1.70
CA PRO A 24 -27.71 4.46 0.54
C PRO A 24 -26.24 4.29 0.98
N PRO A 25 -25.46 3.43 0.32
CA PRO A 25 -24.07 3.20 0.66
C PRO A 25 -23.24 4.47 0.44
N LEU A 26 -22.49 4.88 1.45
CA LEU A 26 -21.50 5.95 1.33
C LEU A 26 -20.38 5.50 0.39
N PRO A 27 -19.91 6.36 -0.53
CA PRO A 27 -18.86 5.99 -1.46
C PRO A 27 -17.52 5.83 -0.72
N CYS A 28 -16.88 4.66 -0.89
CA CYS A 28 -15.53 4.42 -0.40
C CYS A 28 -14.53 5.34 -1.14
N PRO A 29 -13.57 5.96 -0.45
CA PRO A 29 -12.50 6.71 -1.12
C PRO A 29 -11.57 5.77 -1.89
N SER A 30 -11.45 6.00 -3.19
CA SER A 30 -10.56 5.28 -4.10
C SER A 30 -9.09 5.52 -3.76
N ARG A 31 -8.38 4.42 -3.49
CA ARG A 31 -6.95 4.38 -3.13
C ARG A 31 -6.08 4.41 -4.40
N SER A 32 -5.91 5.59 -5.03
CA SER A 32 -4.92 5.73 -6.13
C SER A 32 -4.53 7.18 -6.43
N HIS A 33 -3.66 7.77 -5.60
CA HIS A 33 -2.94 9.02 -5.93
C HIS A 33 -1.49 9.03 -5.43
N ALA A 34 -0.84 7.88 -5.38
CA ALA A 34 0.61 7.81 -5.23
C ALA A 34 1.24 7.60 -6.60
N GLY A 35 1.90 8.61 -7.16
CA GLY A 35 2.91 8.37 -8.22
C GLY A 35 2.94 9.27 -9.45
N ARG A 36 2.23 10.39 -9.53
CA ARG A 36 2.54 11.42 -10.54
C ARG A 36 2.58 12.79 -9.89
N ARG A 37 3.80 13.27 -9.65
CA ARG A 37 4.04 14.65 -9.24
C ARG A 37 3.55 15.54 -10.40
N PRO A 38 2.66 16.51 -10.17
CA PRO A 38 2.39 17.53 -11.17
C PRO A 38 3.69 18.29 -11.44
N GLN A 39 3.74 18.98 -12.57
CA GLN A 39 4.90 19.71 -13.11
C GLN A 39 5.76 20.38 -12.03
N PHE A 40 7.09 20.39 -12.23
CA PHE A 40 8.04 21.09 -11.35
C PHE A 40 7.51 22.49 -11.00
N THR A 41 7.52 22.81 -9.70
CA THR A 41 7.18 24.17 -9.24
C THR A 41 8.17 25.17 -9.83
N GLU A 42 7.81 26.46 -9.90
CA GLU A 42 8.71 27.48 -10.45
C GLU A 42 10.06 27.53 -9.71
N GLN A 43 10.05 27.30 -8.39
CA GLN A 43 11.26 27.18 -7.57
C GLN A 43 12.11 25.96 -7.95
N GLU A 44 11.48 24.82 -8.23
CA GLU A 44 12.18 23.62 -8.70
C GLU A 44 12.78 23.82 -10.10
N ARG A 45 12.10 24.58 -10.97
CA ARG A 45 12.64 24.95 -12.29
C ARG A 45 13.85 25.89 -12.16
N LYS A 46 13.78 26.91 -11.30
CA LYS A 46 14.92 27.80 -10.99
C LYS A 46 16.11 27.01 -10.45
N TYR A 47 15.87 26.06 -9.55
CA TYR A 47 16.92 25.17 -9.03
C TYR A 47 17.56 24.30 -10.12
N VAL A 48 16.75 23.66 -10.97
CA VAL A 48 17.27 22.83 -12.07
C VAL A 48 18.12 23.67 -13.04
N LEU A 49 17.70 24.90 -13.35
CA LEU A 49 18.47 25.82 -14.19
C LEU A 49 19.79 26.22 -13.52
N GLN A 50 19.77 26.56 -12.23
CA GLN A 50 20.99 26.91 -11.48
C GLN A 50 21.97 25.72 -11.37
N GLN A 51 21.49 24.49 -11.19
CA GLN A 51 22.40 23.33 -11.12
C GLN A 51 22.95 22.97 -12.51
N LYS A 52 22.21 23.26 -13.58
CA LYS A 52 22.70 23.12 -14.95
C LYS A 52 23.81 24.11 -15.28
N THR A 53 23.76 25.35 -14.80
CA THR A 53 24.84 26.33 -15.02
C THR A 53 26.14 25.93 -14.30
N VAL A 54 26.04 25.14 -13.23
CA VAL A 54 27.19 24.54 -12.52
C VAL A 54 27.67 23.23 -13.19
N GLY A 55 27.10 22.85 -14.34
CA GLY A 55 27.53 21.68 -15.12
C GLY A 55 27.04 20.33 -14.60
N LYS A 56 26.08 20.30 -13.64
CA LYS A 56 25.57 19.00 -13.14
C LYS A 56 24.69 18.30 -14.18
N PRO A 57 24.86 16.98 -14.37
CA PRO A 57 23.99 16.21 -15.26
C PRO A 57 22.57 16.11 -14.70
N TYR A 58 21.58 16.08 -15.58
CA TYR A 58 20.16 16.06 -15.22
C TYR A 58 19.80 14.90 -14.27
N GLN A 59 20.45 13.74 -14.44
CA GLN A 59 20.24 12.57 -13.59
C GLN A 59 20.62 12.84 -12.13
N ALA A 60 21.76 13.51 -11.89
CA ALA A 60 22.21 13.86 -10.54
C ALA A 60 21.25 14.88 -9.88
N ILE A 61 20.75 15.85 -10.65
CA ILE A 61 19.75 16.82 -10.18
C ILE A 61 18.44 16.11 -9.82
N ALA A 62 17.99 15.17 -10.67
CA ALA A 62 16.77 14.41 -10.43
C ALA A 62 16.89 13.48 -9.21
N ASP A 63 18.06 12.89 -8.99
CA ASP A 63 18.35 12.08 -7.82
C ASP A 63 18.36 12.94 -6.54
N GLU A 64 19.05 14.10 -6.54
CA GLU A 64 19.00 15.06 -5.43
C GLU A 64 17.54 15.45 -5.07
N MET A 65 16.71 15.71 -6.08
CA MET A 65 15.29 16.05 -5.88
C MET A 65 14.45 14.85 -5.40
N ARG A 66 14.73 13.62 -5.83
CA ARG A 66 14.02 12.40 -5.39
C ARG A 66 14.34 12.04 -3.95
N TYR A 67 15.56 12.29 -3.50
CA TYR A 67 15.99 11.97 -2.14
C TYR A 67 15.62 13.03 -1.10
N GLY A 68 14.84 14.06 -1.48
CA GLY A 68 14.15 14.94 -0.53
C GLY A 68 14.95 16.14 -0.05
N VAL A 69 16.00 16.55 -0.77
CA VAL A 69 16.65 17.84 -0.54
C VAL A 69 15.86 18.91 -1.27
N THR A 70 14.75 19.37 -0.69
CA THR A 70 14.06 20.57 -1.21
C THR A 70 14.98 21.79 -1.12
N PRO A 71 14.95 22.72 -2.10
CA PRO A 71 15.85 23.90 -2.16
C PRO A 71 15.86 24.79 -0.91
N ILE A 72 14.78 24.75 -0.10
CA ILE A 72 14.68 25.46 1.18
C ILE A 72 15.85 25.10 2.13
N SER A 73 16.41 23.89 2.02
CA SER A 73 17.47 23.39 2.89
C SER A 73 18.90 23.79 2.50
N ARG A 74 19.12 24.53 1.40
CA ARG A 74 20.48 24.96 0.98
C ARG A 74 20.76 26.47 1.10
N LEU A 75 19.79 27.30 1.47
CA LEU A 75 19.99 28.76 1.60
C LEU A 75 20.46 29.25 2.97
N ARG A 76 20.73 28.34 3.93
CA ARG A 76 21.45 28.66 5.17
C ARG A 76 22.34 27.48 5.50
N LYS A 77 23.57 27.51 5.00
CA LYS A 77 24.57 26.50 5.31
C LYS A 77 25.89 27.16 5.68
N ASP A 78 25.81 28.15 6.55
CA ASP A 78 26.94 28.62 7.33
C ASP A 78 26.62 28.34 8.81
N GLU A 79 27.44 27.43 9.36
CA GLU A 79 27.79 27.27 10.78
C GLU A 79 26.69 26.91 11.80
N SER A 80 26.45 25.61 11.96
CA SER A 80 26.02 25.01 13.24
C SER A 80 26.26 23.49 13.21
N GLU A 81 27.13 23.01 14.09
CA GLU A 81 27.56 21.61 14.28
C GLU A 81 26.53 20.71 15.00
N ASP A 82 25.26 21.11 15.07
CA ASP A 82 24.19 20.17 15.41
C ASP A 82 23.58 19.70 14.09
N LEU A 83 23.62 18.39 13.81
CA LEU A 83 22.87 17.77 12.70
C LEU A 83 21.36 17.77 13.03
N GLY A 84 20.84 18.96 13.32
CA GLY A 84 19.49 19.30 13.66
C GLY A 84 18.58 18.87 12.53
N ARG A 85 17.67 17.96 12.87
CA ARG A 85 16.52 17.63 12.05
C ARG A 85 15.88 18.93 11.55
N PRO A 86 15.61 19.11 10.24
CA PRO A 86 15.09 20.36 9.72
C PRO A 86 13.83 20.76 10.51
N SER A 87 13.80 22.00 10.99
CA SER A 87 12.69 22.52 11.80
C SER A 87 11.40 22.36 11.02
N TYR A 88 10.53 21.49 11.53
CA TYR A 88 9.25 21.23 10.89
C TYR A 88 8.31 22.39 11.23
N VAL A 89 8.01 23.23 10.23
CA VAL A 89 7.03 24.32 10.36
C VAL A 89 5.63 23.71 10.39
N LEU A 90 4.91 23.94 11.48
CA LEU A 90 3.54 23.47 11.66
C LEU A 90 2.63 24.21 10.67
N ASN A 91 1.72 23.48 10.01
CA ASN A 91 0.64 24.10 9.25
C ASN A 91 -0.62 24.25 10.14
N ALA A 92 -1.62 25.01 9.69
CA ALA A 92 -2.85 25.23 10.46
C ALA A 92 -3.59 23.92 10.85
N ASN A 93 -3.50 22.86 10.03
CA ASN A 93 -4.08 21.56 10.40
C ASN A 93 -3.28 20.87 11.50
N ASP A 94 -1.96 21.03 11.50
CA ASP A 94 -1.07 20.47 12.52
C ASP A 94 -1.35 21.09 13.88
N GLU A 95 -1.51 22.42 13.93
CA GLU A 95 -1.90 23.16 15.14
C GLU A 95 -3.26 22.68 15.67
N LEU A 96 -4.25 22.48 14.79
CA LEU A 96 -5.56 21.93 15.17
C LEU A 96 -5.46 20.50 15.72
N ILE A 97 -4.60 19.66 15.13
CA ILE A 97 -4.36 18.29 15.62
C ILE A 97 -3.73 18.35 17.02
N VAL A 98 -2.75 19.24 17.23
CA VAL A 98 -2.09 19.43 18.54
C VAL A 98 -3.09 19.93 19.58
N ALA A 99 -3.88 20.97 19.26
CA ALA A 99 -4.89 21.54 20.16
C ALA A 99 -5.92 20.49 20.61
N ARG A 100 -6.52 19.76 19.65
CA ARG A 100 -7.51 18.70 19.97
C ARG A 100 -6.92 17.56 20.80
N PHE A 101 -5.64 17.26 20.63
CA PHE A 101 -4.98 16.25 21.46
C PHE A 101 -4.70 16.78 22.87
N LYS A 102 -4.35 18.08 23.01
CA LYS A 102 -4.21 18.74 24.31
C LYS A 102 -5.53 18.77 25.08
N GLU A 103 -6.65 18.98 24.39
CA GLU A 103 -8.03 18.82 24.91
C GLU A 103 -8.38 17.38 25.36
N GLY A 104 -7.48 16.40 25.15
CA GLY A 104 -7.69 15.01 25.57
C GLY A 104 -8.44 14.15 24.55
N ARG A 105 -8.70 14.64 23.34
CA ARG A 105 -9.30 13.80 22.29
C ARG A 105 -8.33 12.72 21.84
N SER A 106 -8.85 11.52 21.61
CA SER A 106 -8.05 10.43 21.04
C SER A 106 -7.65 10.71 19.59
N LEU A 107 -6.45 10.27 19.19
CA LEU A 107 -5.98 10.38 17.80
C LEU A 107 -6.93 9.73 16.78
N ASN A 108 -7.71 8.74 17.18
CA ASN A 108 -8.72 8.11 16.33
C ASN A 108 -9.93 9.03 16.11
N SER A 109 -10.38 9.74 17.16
CA SER A 109 -11.42 10.78 17.03
C SER A 109 -10.95 11.91 16.12
N ILE A 110 -9.73 12.40 16.36
CA ILE A 110 -9.11 13.44 15.52
C ILE A 110 -9.03 12.97 14.06
N ALA A 111 -8.60 11.73 13.80
CA ALA A 111 -8.54 11.21 12.43
C ALA A 111 -9.89 11.17 11.71
N ARG A 112 -10.98 10.88 12.44
CA ARG A 112 -12.35 10.93 11.90
C ARG A 112 -12.74 12.36 11.54
N ASP A 113 -12.45 13.33 12.40
CA ASP A 113 -12.78 14.73 12.14
C ASP A 113 -12.10 15.28 10.88
N PHE A 114 -10.86 14.84 10.62
CA PHE A 114 -10.11 15.22 9.41
C PHE A 114 -10.44 14.35 8.18
N ASN A 115 -11.33 13.36 8.31
CA ASN A 115 -11.64 12.37 7.28
C ASN A 115 -10.35 11.71 6.71
N ARG A 116 -9.42 11.33 7.60
CA ARG A 116 -8.16 10.67 7.25
C ARG A 116 -8.05 9.30 7.91
N PRO A 117 -7.37 8.32 7.28
CA PRO A 117 -7.03 7.07 7.94
C PRO A 117 -6.19 7.31 9.20
N PHE A 118 -6.53 6.63 10.29
CA PHE A 118 -5.82 6.71 11.57
C PHE A 118 -4.30 6.59 11.43
N GLY A 119 -3.81 5.64 10.62
CA GLY A 119 -2.38 5.43 10.42
C GLY A 119 -1.64 6.65 9.86
N ILE A 120 -2.30 7.49 9.05
CA ILE A 120 -1.69 8.71 8.51
C ILE A 120 -1.54 9.76 9.61
N ILE A 121 -2.62 10.02 10.37
CA ILE A 121 -2.60 10.99 11.47
C ILE A 121 -1.65 10.54 12.57
N TRP A 122 -1.67 9.26 12.94
CA TRP A 122 -0.76 8.68 13.94
C TRP A 122 0.71 8.84 13.53
N PHE A 123 1.04 8.50 12.29
CA PHE A 123 2.41 8.64 11.78
C PHE A 123 2.85 10.09 11.75
N HIS A 124 1.99 10.98 11.24
CA HIS A 124 2.27 12.40 11.16
C HIS A 124 2.48 13.03 12.54
N PHE A 125 1.56 12.73 13.46
CA PHE A 125 1.60 13.18 14.84
C PHE A 125 2.90 12.77 15.54
N HIS A 126 3.25 11.48 15.53
CA HIS A 126 4.47 11.03 16.21
C HIS A 126 5.76 11.43 15.51
N ARG A 127 5.76 11.54 14.18
CA ARG A 127 6.97 11.85 13.42
C ARG A 127 7.30 13.33 13.47
N TYR A 128 6.30 14.21 13.40
CA TYR A 128 6.49 15.64 13.21
C TYR A 128 5.98 16.46 14.39
N LEU A 129 4.79 16.16 14.92
CA LEU A 129 4.15 17.03 15.91
C LEU A 129 4.71 16.83 17.32
N VAL A 130 4.88 15.57 17.76
CA VAL A 130 5.46 15.27 19.10
C VAL A 130 6.89 15.81 19.26
N PRO A 131 7.79 15.70 18.27
CA PRO A 131 9.13 16.27 18.41
C PRO A 131 9.17 17.81 18.40
N SER A 132 8.17 18.46 17.79
CA SER A 132 8.10 19.92 17.68
C SER A 132 7.45 20.61 18.89
N ASP A 133 6.72 19.89 19.74
CA ASP A 133 6.02 20.45 20.89
C ASP A 133 6.54 19.81 22.21
N PRO A 134 7.23 20.58 23.09
CA PRO A 134 7.77 20.09 24.35
C PRO A 134 6.73 19.51 25.31
N GLU A 135 5.52 20.07 25.35
CA GLU A 135 4.44 19.60 26.23
C GLU A 135 3.90 18.25 25.72
N LEU A 136 3.73 18.11 24.40
CA LEU A 136 3.37 16.82 23.82
C LEU A 136 4.49 15.81 24.05
N ARG A 137 5.74 16.22 23.92
CA ARG A 137 6.90 15.37 24.21
C ARG A 137 6.92 14.93 25.67
N ALA A 138 6.54 15.79 26.62
CA ALA A 138 6.42 15.46 28.04
C ALA A 138 5.21 14.54 28.32
N LYS A 139 4.03 14.84 27.75
CA LYS A 139 2.80 14.04 27.89
C LYS A 139 2.93 12.65 27.26
N ILE A 140 3.79 12.53 26.25
CA ILE A 140 4.10 11.28 25.52
C ILE A 140 5.48 10.76 25.92
N ALA A 141 6.18 11.45 26.83
CA ALA A 141 7.42 10.99 27.40
C ALA A 141 7.09 9.67 28.06
N THR A 142 7.90 8.69 27.73
CA THR A 142 7.71 7.38 28.29
C THR A 142 7.90 7.46 29.79
N ASP A 143 7.15 6.66 30.52
CA ASP A 143 7.60 6.19 31.81
C ASP A 143 9.07 5.73 31.69
N PRO A 144 10.03 6.35 32.41
CA PRO A 144 11.44 5.97 32.34
C PRO A 144 11.64 4.48 32.66
N GLU A 145 10.73 3.88 33.42
CA GLU A 145 10.73 2.45 33.72
C GLU A 145 10.51 1.60 32.46
N ILE A 146 9.53 1.95 31.62
CA ILE A 146 9.27 1.25 30.35
C ILE A 146 10.48 1.37 29.42
N ASP A 147 11.10 2.55 29.35
CA ASP A 147 12.28 2.76 28.52
C ASP A 147 13.49 1.93 29.02
N SER A 148 13.66 1.81 30.34
CA SER A 148 14.67 0.92 30.95
C SER A 148 14.39 -0.56 30.63
N ILE A 149 13.13 -1.00 30.76
CA ILE A 149 12.71 -2.37 30.42
C ILE A 149 12.94 -2.66 28.94
N VAL A 150 12.62 -1.71 28.06
CA VAL A 150 12.80 -1.90 26.61
C VAL A 150 14.28 -1.93 26.24
N LYS A 151 15.11 -1.02 26.77
CA LYS A 151 16.57 -1.06 26.55
C LYS A 151 17.17 -2.37 27.03
N ARG A 152 16.86 -2.78 28.26
CA ARG A 152 17.33 -4.05 28.84
C ARG A 152 16.82 -5.25 28.05
N GLY A 153 15.55 -5.24 27.68
CA GLY A 153 14.93 -6.32 26.91
C GLY A 153 15.53 -6.45 25.51
N LEU A 154 15.84 -5.34 24.83
CA LEU A 154 16.52 -5.35 23.53
C LEU A 154 17.95 -5.90 23.65
N LEU A 155 18.69 -5.53 24.69
CA LEU A 155 20.03 -6.08 24.95
C LEU A 155 20.00 -7.59 25.22
N LEU A 156 18.98 -8.05 25.93
CA LEU A 156 18.78 -9.47 26.26
C LEU A 156 18.07 -10.27 25.16
N GLY A 157 17.75 -9.66 24.01
CA GLY A 157 17.04 -10.33 22.92
C GLY A 157 15.59 -10.73 23.24
N LYS A 158 14.95 -10.10 24.24
CA LYS A 158 13.57 -10.38 24.62
C LYS A 158 12.58 -9.94 23.55
N THR A 159 11.52 -10.72 23.39
CA THR A 159 10.40 -10.36 22.51
C THR A 159 9.58 -9.22 23.13
N ALA A 160 8.88 -8.45 22.28
CA ALA A 160 7.96 -7.41 22.74
C ALA A 160 6.85 -7.93 23.68
N GLN A 161 6.50 -9.21 23.58
CA GLN A 161 5.54 -9.85 24.47
C GLN A 161 6.11 -10.09 25.87
N GLN A 162 7.37 -10.53 25.97
CA GLN A 162 8.05 -10.71 27.26
C GLN A 162 8.23 -9.37 27.97
N MET A 163 8.70 -8.36 27.26
CA MET A 163 8.84 -6.99 27.80
C MET A 163 7.48 -6.40 28.25
N ALA A 164 6.39 -6.72 27.55
CA ALA A 164 5.04 -6.28 27.93
C ALA A 164 4.57 -6.93 29.24
N ARG A 165 4.89 -8.20 29.46
CA ARG A 165 4.60 -8.88 30.74
C ARG A 165 5.40 -8.28 31.89
N GLU A 166 6.69 -8.01 31.68
CA GLU A 166 7.58 -7.42 32.69
C GLU A 166 7.14 -6.02 33.10
N SER A 167 6.74 -5.19 32.14
CA SER A 167 6.28 -3.81 32.39
C SER A 167 4.82 -3.70 32.80
N ARG A 168 4.05 -4.81 32.79
CA ARG A 168 2.59 -4.82 32.91
C ARG A 168 1.89 -3.87 31.92
N GLN A 169 2.52 -3.61 30.78
CA GLN A 169 2.00 -2.76 29.72
C GLN A 169 1.43 -3.59 28.57
N SER A 170 0.63 -2.94 27.72
CA SER A 170 0.19 -3.58 26.49
C SER A 170 1.37 -3.80 25.53
N VAL A 171 1.33 -4.91 24.78
CA VAL A 171 2.34 -5.22 23.74
C VAL A 171 2.46 -4.09 22.70
N HIS A 172 1.39 -3.34 22.45
CA HIS A 172 1.41 -2.22 21.51
C HIS A 172 2.25 -1.04 22.04
N VAL A 173 2.14 -0.73 23.34
CA VAL A 173 2.99 0.27 24.00
C VAL A 173 4.45 -0.14 23.88
N ILE A 174 4.80 -1.37 24.25
CA ILE A 174 6.17 -1.86 24.13
C ILE A 174 6.68 -1.84 22.70
N LYS A 175 5.91 -2.30 21.71
CA LYS A 175 6.31 -2.23 20.30
C LYS A 175 6.61 -0.80 19.85
N ARG A 176 5.84 0.17 20.33
CA ARG A 176 6.06 1.59 20.05
C ARG A 176 7.37 2.10 20.67
N HIS A 177 7.74 1.64 21.86
CA HIS A 177 9.03 1.97 22.48
C HIS A 177 10.20 1.28 21.79
N VAL A 178 10.07 -0.01 21.49
CA VAL A 178 11.05 -0.76 20.68
C VAL A 178 11.33 -0.03 19.36
N TRP A 179 10.28 0.44 18.68
CA TRP A 179 10.42 1.24 17.46
C TRP A 179 11.25 2.50 17.64
N ARG A 180 11.27 3.15 18.82
CA ARG A 180 12.10 4.34 19.07
C ARG A 180 13.59 3.99 19.13
N TYR A 181 13.93 2.85 19.74
CA TYR A 181 15.31 2.41 19.95
C TYR A 181 15.91 1.65 18.76
N GLU A 182 15.07 1.01 17.95
CA GLU A 182 15.54 0.40 16.71
C GLU A 182 15.93 1.49 15.70
N THR A 183 17.20 1.51 15.30
CA THR A 183 17.69 2.26 14.15
C THR A 183 16.89 1.90 12.89
N PRO A 184 16.75 2.79 11.88
CA PRO A 184 16.08 2.45 10.62
C PRO A 184 16.63 1.18 9.98
N THR A 185 17.94 0.93 10.12
CA THR A 185 18.59 -0.33 9.80
C THR A 185 18.07 -1.47 10.65
N GLN A 186 17.95 -1.37 11.98
CA GLN A 186 17.35 -2.40 12.84
C GLN A 186 15.87 -2.67 12.54
N ARG A 187 15.08 -1.64 12.24
CA ARG A 187 13.69 -1.77 11.75
C ARG A 187 13.64 -2.52 10.41
N ARG A 188 14.69 -2.37 9.59
CA ARG A 188 14.94 -3.15 8.37
C ARG A 188 15.67 -4.49 8.63
N ARG A 189 16.31 -4.68 9.80
CA ARG A 189 16.94 -5.93 10.32
C ARG A 189 15.89 -6.88 10.91
N SER A 190 14.68 -6.85 10.36
CA SER A 190 13.96 -8.10 10.10
C SER A 190 14.68 -8.99 9.06
N LYS A 191 15.80 -8.53 8.49
CA LYS A 191 16.75 -9.39 7.78
C LYS A 191 17.64 -10.11 8.79
N ALA A 192 17.46 -11.42 8.91
CA ALA A 192 18.39 -12.30 9.61
C ALA A 192 19.82 -12.10 9.11
N THR A 193 20.79 -12.16 10.04
CA THR A 193 22.21 -12.09 9.70
C THR A 193 22.61 -13.24 8.78
N ALA A 194 23.73 -13.10 8.05
CA ALA A 194 24.22 -14.19 7.19
C ALA A 194 24.44 -15.49 7.97
N GLN A 195 24.97 -15.39 9.20
CA GLN A 195 25.12 -16.53 10.11
C GLN A 195 23.78 -17.15 10.51
N GLN A 196 22.79 -16.33 10.88
CA GLN A 196 21.44 -16.83 11.19
C GLN A 196 20.79 -17.50 9.98
N ARG A 197 20.96 -16.94 8.77
CA ARG A 197 20.46 -17.55 7.54
C ARG A 197 21.10 -18.92 7.32
N GLN A 198 22.42 -19.04 7.46
CA GLN A 198 23.13 -20.32 7.34
C GLN A 198 22.69 -21.31 8.42
N GLN A 199 22.50 -20.87 9.67
CA GLN A 199 22.01 -21.72 10.75
C GLN A 199 20.60 -22.24 10.46
N ILE A 200 19.69 -21.38 9.98
CA ILE A 200 18.34 -21.79 9.56
C ILE A 200 18.39 -22.83 8.45
N LEU A 201 19.27 -22.65 7.45
CA LEU A 201 19.44 -23.61 6.36
C LEU A 201 19.94 -24.95 6.88
N LYS A 202 20.99 -24.97 7.71
CA LYS A 202 21.51 -26.19 8.35
C LYS A 202 20.44 -26.92 9.16
N MET A 203 19.65 -26.19 9.95
CA MET A 203 18.55 -26.78 10.71
C MET A 203 17.45 -27.34 9.81
N LYS A 204 17.16 -26.67 8.69
CA LYS A 204 16.16 -27.12 7.72
C LYS A 204 16.62 -28.36 6.95
N GLU A 205 17.89 -28.43 6.58
CA GLU A 205 18.55 -29.60 5.99
C GLU A 205 18.56 -30.79 6.95
N ALA A 206 18.73 -30.54 8.25
CA ALA A 206 18.57 -31.54 9.32
C ALA A 206 17.12 -31.98 9.57
N GLY A 207 16.15 -31.58 8.73
CA GLY A 207 14.75 -32.00 8.82
C GLY A 207 13.94 -31.31 9.93
N LYS A 208 14.50 -30.32 10.63
CA LYS A 208 13.77 -29.64 11.72
C LYS A 208 12.55 -28.88 11.20
N SER A 209 11.49 -28.91 11.99
CA SER A 209 10.27 -28.17 11.74
C SER A 209 10.50 -26.66 11.87
N VAL A 210 9.68 -25.85 11.19
CA VAL A 210 9.79 -24.38 11.26
C VAL A 210 9.55 -23.87 12.68
N THR A 211 8.71 -24.57 13.46
CA THR A 211 8.46 -24.29 14.87
C THR A 211 9.70 -24.52 15.73
N GLU A 212 10.44 -25.61 15.54
CA GLU A 212 11.70 -25.87 16.25
C GLU A 212 12.77 -24.86 15.87
N ILE A 213 12.88 -24.51 14.58
CA ILE A 213 13.79 -23.47 14.11
C ILE A 213 13.44 -22.12 14.76
N SER A 214 12.15 -21.80 14.87
CA SER A 214 11.67 -20.57 15.50
C SER A 214 12.04 -20.49 16.98
N LEU A 215 11.86 -21.59 17.72
CA LEU A 215 12.25 -21.69 19.11
C LEU A 215 13.76 -21.55 19.31
N ALA A 216 14.56 -22.17 18.44
CA ALA A 216 16.03 -22.13 18.56
C ALA A 216 16.65 -20.78 18.15
N THR A 217 16.09 -20.11 17.12
CA THR A 217 16.69 -18.88 16.55
C THR A 217 16.04 -17.60 17.06
N GLY A 218 14.88 -17.69 17.72
CA GLY A 218 14.06 -16.54 18.12
C GLY A 218 13.40 -15.81 16.95
N LEU A 219 13.53 -16.32 15.72
CA LEU A 219 12.93 -15.73 14.52
C LEU A 219 11.49 -16.22 14.35
N THR A 220 10.62 -15.35 13.83
CA THR A 220 9.23 -15.75 13.59
C THR A 220 9.12 -16.79 12.46
N PRO A 221 8.14 -17.72 12.48
CA PRO A 221 7.94 -18.70 11.42
C PRO A 221 7.88 -18.08 10.02
N ARG A 222 7.23 -16.91 9.90
CA ARG A 222 7.13 -16.15 8.64
C ARG A 222 8.50 -15.70 8.12
N MET A 223 9.39 -15.26 9.01
CA MET A 223 10.75 -14.86 8.63
C MET A 223 11.56 -16.08 8.18
N ILE A 224 11.44 -17.19 8.89
CA ILE A 224 12.11 -18.45 8.53
C ILE A 224 11.67 -18.91 7.14
N HIS A 225 10.36 -18.94 6.85
CA HIS A 225 9.85 -19.25 5.52
C HIS A 225 10.39 -18.29 4.44
N SER A 226 10.45 -16.99 4.73
CA SER A 226 10.99 -16.00 3.79
C SER A 226 12.48 -16.25 3.50
N ILE A 227 13.27 -16.55 4.53
CA ILE A 227 14.71 -16.82 4.39
C ILE A 227 14.95 -18.11 3.61
N VAL A 228 14.26 -19.20 3.97
CA VAL A 228 14.34 -20.47 3.25
C VAL A 228 13.95 -20.26 1.80
N HIS A 229 12.83 -19.59 1.52
CA HIS A 229 12.42 -19.29 0.14
C HIS A 229 13.47 -18.44 -0.60
N GLU A 230 13.98 -17.37 -0.01
CA GLU A 230 15.01 -16.51 -0.61
C GLU A 230 16.28 -17.29 -0.96
N GLU A 231 16.81 -18.10 -0.05
CA GLU A 231 18.07 -18.81 -0.28
C GLU A 231 17.91 -19.97 -1.25
N PHE A 232 16.86 -20.79 -1.09
CA PHE A 232 16.58 -21.87 -2.04
C PHE A 232 16.19 -21.35 -3.43
N SER A 233 15.64 -20.14 -3.55
CA SER A 233 15.37 -19.53 -4.87
C SER A 233 16.63 -19.18 -5.67
N LYS A 234 17.78 -19.02 -4.98
CA LYS A 234 19.08 -18.78 -5.62
C LYS A 234 19.76 -20.08 -6.07
N GLN A 235 19.48 -21.20 -5.40
CA GLN A 235 20.02 -22.51 -5.78
C GLN A 235 19.57 -22.90 -7.18
N GLU A 236 20.32 -23.80 -7.82
CA GLU A 236 19.90 -24.39 -9.10
C GLU A 236 18.61 -25.17 -8.92
N VAL A 237 17.79 -25.20 -9.97
CA VAL A 237 16.52 -25.93 -9.92
C VAL A 237 16.86 -27.42 -9.78
N PRO A 238 16.34 -28.13 -8.77
CA PRO A 238 16.66 -29.54 -8.60
C PRO A 238 16.32 -30.34 -9.86
N ALA A 239 17.22 -31.24 -10.29
CA ALA A 239 17.04 -32.05 -11.51
C ALA A 239 15.72 -32.83 -11.50
N LYS A 240 15.27 -33.27 -10.32
CA LYS A 240 13.97 -33.92 -10.14
C LYS A 240 12.79 -33.00 -10.47
N VAL A 241 12.86 -31.72 -10.10
CA VAL A 241 11.85 -30.71 -10.47
C VAL A 241 11.85 -30.49 -11.98
N HIS A 242 13.02 -30.40 -12.62
CA HIS A 242 13.12 -30.31 -14.09
C HIS A 242 12.40 -31.47 -14.79
N ARG A 243 12.67 -32.71 -14.38
CA ARG A 243 12.03 -33.91 -14.98
C ARG A 243 10.52 -33.88 -14.81
N LEU A 244 10.03 -33.60 -13.60
CA LEU A 244 8.59 -33.58 -13.35
C LEU A 244 7.86 -32.43 -14.07
N VAL A 245 8.53 -31.29 -14.29
CA VAL A 245 7.99 -30.20 -15.11
C VAL A 245 7.95 -30.59 -16.59
N ALA A 246 8.97 -31.30 -17.10
CA ALA A 246 8.98 -31.84 -18.46
C ALA A 246 7.86 -32.87 -18.67
N ASP A 247 7.53 -33.65 -17.64
CA ASP A 247 6.38 -34.57 -17.63
C ASP A 247 5.01 -33.85 -17.58
N GLY A 248 4.97 -32.51 -17.53
CA GLY A 248 3.74 -31.72 -17.48
C GLY A 248 3.00 -31.75 -16.13
N LYS A 249 3.66 -32.18 -15.04
CA LYS A 249 3.03 -32.26 -13.71
C LYS A 249 2.78 -30.89 -13.11
N ASP A 250 1.73 -30.77 -12.31
CA ASP A 250 1.40 -29.52 -11.65
C ASP A 250 2.33 -29.21 -10.46
N ALA A 251 2.35 -27.96 -10.00
CA ALA A 251 3.23 -27.53 -8.92
C ALA A 251 2.98 -28.25 -7.58
N MET A 252 1.76 -28.73 -7.33
CA MET A 252 1.39 -29.42 -6.09
C MET A 252 1.84 -30.89 -6.13
N GLU A 253 1.69 -31.57 -7.25
CA GLU A 253 2.18 -32.91 -7.51
C GLU A 253 3.70 -32.96 -7.43
N ILE A 254 4.37 -31.96 -8.02
CA ILE A 254 5.82 -31.83 -7.91
C ILE A 254 6.22 -31.66 -6.44
N ALA A 255 5.58 -30.74 -5.71
CA ALA A 255 5.86 -30.49 -4.30
C ALA A 255 5.75 -31.76 -3.44
N ARG A 256 4.69 -32.56 -3.65
CA ARG A 256 4.51 -33.85 -2.96
C ARG A 256 5.62 -34.86 -3.28
N LYS A 257 6.17 -34.83 -4.50
CA LYS A 257 7.20 -35.78 -4.96
C LYS A 257 8.63 -35.35 -4.63
N THR A 258 8.88 -34.06 -4.39
CA THR A 258 10.25 -33.52 -4.19
C THR A 258 10.53 -33.06 -2.76
N ASP A 259 9.56 -33.13 -1.84
CA ASP A 259 9.62 -32.53 -0.50
C ASP A 259 10.01 -31.03 -0.52
N VAL A 260 9.58 -30.34 -1.58
CA VAL A 260 9.82 -28.90 -1.77
C VAL A 260 8.51 -28.18 -1.55
N SER A 261 8.53 -27.00 -0.92
CA SER A 261 7.32 -26.22 -0.73
C SER A 261 6.67 -25.86 -2.07
N PRO A 262 5.32 -25.88 -2.18
CA PRO A 262 4.62 -25.54 -3.43
C PRO A 262 4.98 -24.16 -3.99
N ASP A 263 5.24 -23.18 -3.13
CA ASP A 263 5.62 -21.84 -3.56
C ASP A 263 7.01 -21.79 -4.20
N LEU A 264 7.95 -22.56 -3.66
CA LEU A 264 9.29 -22.68 -4.23
C LEU A 264 9.26 -23.46 -5.55
N VAL A 265 8.43 -24.51 -5.65
CA VAL A 265 8.18 -25.19 -6.93
C VAL A 265 7.60 -24.23 -7.97
N ARG A 266 6.59 -23.42 -7.64
CA ARG A 266 6.05 -22.38 -8.53
C ARG A 266 7.11 -21.34 -8.92
N HIS A 267 8.04 -21.03 -8.01
CA HIS A 267 9.18 -20.17 -8.31
C HIS A 267 10.12 -20.83 -9.34
N PHE A 268 10.50 -22.10 -9.12
CA PHE A 268 11.33 -22.86 -10.04
C PHE A 268 10.70 -22.99 -11.42
N ILE A 269 9.42 -23.38 -11.52
CA ILE A 269 8.68 -23.44 -12.79
C ILE A 269 8.76 -22.09 -13.53
N ARG A 270 8.51 -20.98 -12.83
CA ARG A 270 8.64 -19.62 -13.42
C ARG A 270 10.06 -19.31 -13.90
N ARG A 271 11.10 -19.83 -13.23
CA ARG A 271 12.50 -19.65 -13.61
C ARG A 271 12.84 -20.49 -14.83
N LEU A 272 12.37 -21.74 -14.88
CA LEU A 272 12.51 -22.65 -16.03
C LEU A 272 11.86 -22.07 -17.28
N SER A 273 10.64 -21.52 -17.16
CA SER A 273 9.97 -20.87 -18.29
C SER A 273 10.65 -19.57 -18.77
N LYS A 274 11.55 -18.99 -17.98
CA LYS A 274 12.32 -17.80 -18.37
C LYS A 274 13.66 -18.15 -19.02
N GLY A 275 14.29 -19.24 -18.58
CA GLY A 275 15.62 -19.66 -19.05
C GLY A 275 15.60 -20.67 -20.19
N GLY A 276 14.55 -21.48 -20.32
CA GLY A 276 14.40 -22.42 -21.41
C GLY A 276 13.74 -21.79 -22.64
N ALA A 277 14.26 -22.11 -23.82
CA ALA A 277 13.55 -22.02 -25.10
C ALA A 277 12.33 -22.95 -25.18
N THR A 278 11.75 -23.36 -24.05
CA THR A 278 10.34 -23.72 -24.01
C THR A 278 9.60 -22.55 -24.65
N PRO A 279 8.77 -22.77 -25.69
CA PRO A 279 8.03 -21.70 -26.31
C PRO A 279 7.37 -20.97 -25.16
N LYS A 280 7.73 -19.69 -24.95
CA LYS A 280 6.98 -18.83 -24.05
C LYS A 280 5.54 -19.13 -24.43
N HIS A 281 4.76 -19.77 -23.56
CA HIS A 281 3.33 -19.61 -23.69
C HIS A 281 3.20 -18.10 -23.72
N LYS A 282 2.84 -17.53 -24.88
CA LYS A 282 2.76 -16.10 -25.13
C LYS A 282 1.56 -15.54 -24.34
N GLY A 283 1.43 -15.93 -23.07
CA GLY A 283 0.58 -15.38 -22.04
C GLY A 283 1.28 -14.26 -21.26
N GLY A 284 2.38 -13.69 -21.78
CA GLY A 284 2.50 -12.24 -21.67
C GLY A 284 1.16 -11.69 -22.19
N PRO A 285 0.45 -10.82 -21.43
CA PRO A 285 -0.98 -10.58 -21.60
C PRO A 285 -1.26 -10.42 -23.09
N THR A 286 -1.83 -11.48 -23.71
CA THR A 286 -2.03 -11.49 -25.16
C THR A 286 -2.75 -10.20 -25.45
N ARG A 287 -2.08 -9.30 -26.15
CA ARG A 287 -2.60 -7.97 -26.42
C ARG A 287 -3.95 -8.22 -27.09
N TRP A 288 -5.02 -7.84 -26.40
CA TRP A 288 -6.37 -8.07 -26.89
C TRP A 288 -6.49 -7.34 -28.21
N THR A 289 -6.62 -8.09 -29.30
CA THR A 289 -6.84 -7.54 -30.64
C THR A 289 -8.23 -6.88 -30.68
N SER A 290 -8.44 -5.88 -31.53
CA SER A 290 -9.76 -5.25 -31.71
C SER A 290 -10.89 -6.28 -31.88
N PRO A 291 -10.78 -7.27 -32.79
CA PRO A 291 -11.85 -8.27 -32.97
C PRO A 291 -12.07 -9.15 -31.72
N GLN A 292 -11.02 -9.47 -30.97
CA GLN A 292 -11.18 -10.20 -29.70
C GLN A 292 -11.90 -9.37 -28.64
N ARG A 293 -11.69 -8.04 -28.61
CA ARG A 293 -12.41 -7.15 -27.69
C ARG A 293 -13.87 -7.00 -28.09
N GLU A 294 -14.15 -6.86 -29.38
CA GLU A 294 -15.51 -6.79 -29.90
C GLU A 294 -16.28 -8.07 -29.59
N LYS A 295 -15.66 -9.25 -29.85
CA LYS A 295 -16.25 -10.53 -29.49
C LYS A 295 -16.45 -10.67 -27.97
N LEU A 296 -15.47 -10.25 -27.16
CA LEU A 296 -15.59 -10.22 -25.68
C LEU A 296 -16.82 -9.42 -25.22
N VAL A 297 -17.02 -8.23 -25.79
CA VAL A 297 -18.15 -7.34 -25.46
C VAL A 297 -19.46 -7.95 -25.93
N ALA A 298 -19.51 -8.51 -27.13
CA ALA A 298 -20.71 -9.17 -27.65
C ALA A 298 -21.14 -10.34 -26.75
N LEU A 299 -20.21 -11.22 -26.37
CA LEU A 299 -20.48 -12.35 -25.48
C LEU A 299 -20.93 -11.87 -24.09
N TRP A 300 -20.32 -10.80 -23.57
CA TRP A 300 -20.73 -10.21 -22.29
C TRP A 300 -22.15 -9.62 -22.35
N ASN A 301 -22.48 -8.89 -23.42
CA ASN A 301 -23.80 -8.30 -23.64
C ASN A 301 -24.88 -9.37 -23.87
N ALA A 302 -24.50 -10.52 -24.45
CA ALA A 302 -25.35 -11.70 -24.54
C ALA A 302 -25.58 -12.40 -23.17
N GLY A 303 -24.98 -11.90 -22.08
CA GLY A 303 -25.19 -12.42 -20.73
C GLY A 303 -24.34 -13.64 -20.38
N LEU A 304 -23.34 -14.00 -21.20
CA LEU A 304 -22.46 -15.13 -20.91
C LEU A 304 -21.59 -14.85 -19.67
N LYS A 305 -21.39 -15.88 -18.84
CA LYS A 305 -20.53 -15.79 -17.66
C LYS A 305 -19.05 -15.73 -18.08
N PRO A 306 -18.17 -15.01 -17.35
CA PRO A 306 -16.74 -14.89 -17.67
C PRO A 306 -16.00 -16.22 -17.91
N LYS A 307 -16.41 -17.30 -17.24
CA LYS A 307 -15.81 -18.63 -17.44
C LYS A 307 -16.12 -19.21 -18.82
N ALA A 308 -17.35 -19.05 -19.31
CA ALA A 308 -17.73 -19.48 -20.66
C ALA A 308 -17.01 -18.63 -21.71
N ILE A 309 -16.97 -17.31 -21.50
CA ILE A 309 -16.24 -16.37 -22.36
C ILE A 309 -14.74 -16.71 -22.45
N ALA A 310 -14.12 -17.06 -21.31
CA ALA A 310 -12.71 -17.48 -21.26
C ALA A 310 -12.45 -18.75 -22.08
N SER A 311 -13.36 -19.71 -21.99
CA SER A 311 -13.31 -20.93 -22.80
C SER A 311 -13.45 -20.63 -24.30
N GLU A 312 -14.42 -19.80 -24.67
CA GLU A 312 -14.72 -19.50 -26.07
C GLU A 312 -13.65 -18.64 -26.77
N LEU A 313 -12.98 -17.76 -26.02
CA LEU A 313 -11.92 -16.90 -26.55
C LEU A 313 -10.51 -17.49 -26.37
N GLU A 314 -10.42 -18.71 -25.82
CA GLU A 314 -9.17 -19.38 -25.47
C GLU A 314 -8.25 -18.47 -24.63
N LYS A 315 -8.84 -17.72 -23.69
CA LYS A 315 -8.15 -16.80 -22.80
C LYS A 315 -8.22 -17.28 -21.37
N THR A 316 -7.25 -16.86 -20.56
CA THR A 316 -7.29 -17.11 -19.12
C THR A 316 -8.45 -16.32 -18.49
N LEU A 317 -9.10 -16.90 -17.48
CA LEU A 317 -10.18 -16.25 -16.75
C LEU A 317 -9.75 -14.88 -16.18
N SER A 318 -8.54 -14.79 -15.64
CA SER A 318 -7.96 -13.52 -15.16
C SER A 318 -7.77 -12.51 -16.30
N GLY A 319 -7.35 -12.97 -17.47
CA GLY A 319 -7.25 -12.13 -18.68
C GLY A 319 -8.60 -11.58 -19.13
N VAL A 320 -9.67 -12.39 -19.06
CA VAL A 320 -11.05 -11.96 -19.35
C VAL A 320 -11.55 -10.96 -18.32
N TYR A 321 -11.34 -11.17 -17.01
CA TYR A 321 -11.72 -10.19 -15.99
C TYR A 321 -10.98 -8.87 -16.18
N LEU A 322 -9.68 -8.91 -16.42
CA LEU A 322 -8.89 -7.72 -16.68
C LEU A 322 -9.38 -7.00 -17.94
N ALA A 323 -9.63 -7.75 -19.03
CA ALA A 323 -10.12 -7.21 -20.29
C ALA A 323 -11.52 -6.61 -20.16
N LEU A 324 -12.45 -7.29 -19.49
CA LEU A 324 -13.78 -6.78 -19.19
C LEU A 324 -13.68 -5.54 -18.31
N TRP A 325 -12.78 -5.50 -17.33
CA TRP A 325 -12.58 -4.30 -16.51
C TRP A 325 -12.05 -3.12 -17.35
N THR A 326 -11.12 -3.36 -18.26
CA THR A 326 -10.59 -2.33 -19.17
C THR A 326 -11.56 -1.95 -20.31
N CYS A 327 -12.34 -2.89 -20.84
CA CYS A 327 -13.29 -2.66 -21.94
C CYS A 327 -14.61 -2.06 -21.42
N LYS A 328 -15.03 -2.43 -20.20
CA LYS A 328 -16.10 -1.70 -19.50
C LYS A 328 -15.73 -0.25 -19.27
N ASP A 329 -14.43 0.06 -19.10
CA ASP A 329 -13.94 1.43 -19.00
C ASP A 329 -14.10 2.21 -20.32
N GLU A 330 -14.10 1.54 -21.48
CA GLU A 330 -14.33 2.15 -22.80
C GLU A 330 -15.84 2.29 -23.13
N LEU A 331 -16.65 1.28 -22.80
CA LEU A 331 -18.07 1.19 -23.23
C LEU A 331 -19.11 1.52 -22.15
N THR A 332 -18.83 1.26 -20.87
CA THR A 332 -19.82 1.39 -19.77
C THR A 332 -19.45 2.40 -18.69
N ARG A 333 -18.35 3.16 -18.84
CA ARG A 333 -18.11 4.30 -17.94
C ARG A 333 -19.28 5.26 -18.06
N PRO A 334 -19.95 5.61 -16.94
CA PRO A 334 -20.75 6.80 -16.92
C PRO A 334 -19.88 7.95 -17.43
N TYR A 335 -20.42 8.73 -18.35
CA TYR A 335 -19.74 9.78 -19.09
C TYR A 335 -18.81 10.69 -18.22
N TYR A 336 -19.08 10.85 -16.93
CA TYR A 336 -18.23 11.59 -16.00
C TYR A 336 -16.84 10.99 -15.71
N LEU A 337 -16.63 9.70 -15.94
CA LEU A 337 -15.31 9.06 -15.83
C LEU A 337 -14.56 9.05 -17.19
N ARG A 338 -15.18 9.44 -18.32
CA ARG A 338 -14.44 9.74 -19.58
C ARG A 338 -13.62 11.03 -19.50
N SER A 339 -13.56 11.67 -18.32
CA SER A 339 -12.94 12.98 -18.01
C SER A 339 -11.43 13.10 -18.24
N ARG A 340 -10.80 12.16 -18.94
CA ARG A 340 -9.42 12.31 -19.45
C ARG A 340 -9.33 12.65 -20.92
N LYS A 341 -10.43 12.98 -21.61
CA LYS A 341 -10.31 13.71 -22.88
C LYS A 341 -9.57 15.01 -22.55
N ARG A 342 -8.34 15.18 -23.06
CA ARG A 342 -7.60 16.44 -22.90
C ARG A 342 -8.50 17.56 -23.40
N TRP A 343 -8.51 18.68 -22.69
CA TRP A 343 -9.18 19.87 -23.18
C TRP A 343 -8.42 20.35 -24.40
N THR A 344 -9.10 20.44 -25.54
CA THR A 344 -8.55 21.10 -26.73
C THR A 344 -8.59 22.60 -26.54
N GLU A 345 -7.71 23.34 -27.22
CA GLU A 345 -7.67 24.80 -27.11
C GLU A 345 -9.00 25.44 -27.51
N ASP A 346 -9.66 24.92 -28.55
CA ASP A 346 -10.99 25.37 -28.98
C ASP A 346 -12.06 25.17 -27.90
N GLU A 347 -12.07 24.02 -27.23
CA GLU A 347 -12.99 23.76 -26.13
C GLU A 347 -12.73 24.68 -24.93
N ILE A 348 -11.46 25.01 -24.66
CA ILE A 348 -11.07 25.92 -23.57
C ILE A 348 -11.56 27.34 -23.90
N ASN A 349 -11.25 27.83 -25.10
CA ASN A 349 -11.65 29.15 -25.57
C ASN A 349 -13.18 29.30 -25.58
N LYS A 350 -13.89 28.26 -26.02
CA LYS A 350 -15.36 28.23 -26.00
C LYS A 350 -15.93 28.26 -24.58
N VAL A 351 -15.35 27.52 -23.63
CA VAL A 351 -15.81 27.57 -22.22
C VAL A 351 -15.52 28.94 -21.58
N LEU A 352 -14.37 29.54 -21.88
CA LEU A 352 -14.02 30.87 -21.39
C LEU A 352 -14.91 31.96 -21.98
N SER A 353 -15.26 31.90 -23.27
CA SER A 353 -16.17 32.86 -23.89
C SER A 353 -17.59 32.77 -23.32
N LEU A 354 -18.12 31.55 -23.17
CA LEU A 354 -19.45 31.33 -22.56
C LEU A 354 -19.50 31.81 -21.10
N GLN A 355 -18.39 31.69 -20.35
CA GLN A 355 -18.31 32.24 -19.00
C GLN A 355 -18.24 33.78 -19.00
N LYS A 356 -17.54 34.42 -19.95
CA LYS A 356 -17.53 35.89 -20.09
C LYS A 356 -18.93 36.44 -20.37
N SER A 357 -19.76 35.71 -21.11
CA SER A 357 -21.18 36.01 -21.30
C SER A 357 -22.07 35.71 -20.07
N GLN A 358 -21.46 35.47 -18.90
CA GLN A 358 -22.14 35.21 -17.63
C GLN A 358 -23.12 34.01 -17.63
N MET A 359 -22.92 33.03 -18.53
CA MET A 359 -23.77 31.84 -18.55
C MET A 359 -23.54 30.93 -17.33
N SER A 360 -24.62 30.30 -16.86
CA SER A 360 -24.56 29.33 -15.77
C SER A 360 -23.74 28.08 -16.18
N LEU A 361 -23.07 27.44 -15.22
CA LEU A 361 -22.28 26.22 -15.49
C LEU A 361 -23.14 25.07 -16.05
N GLN A 362 -24.43 25.03 -15.72
CA GLN A 362 -25.36 24.04 -16.28
C GLN A 362 -25.58 24.29 -17.77
N THR A 363 -25.82 25.54 -18.16
CA THR A 363 -25.97 25.97 -19.55
C THR A 363 -24.70 25.71 -20.37
N ILE A 364 -23.52 25.95 -19.78
CA ILE A 364 -22.25 25.65 -20.47
C ILE A 364 -22.10 24.13 -20.67
N ALA A 365 -22.52 23.31 -19.70
CA ALA A 365 -22.44 21.86 -19.82
C ALA A 365 -23.41 21.30 -20.87
N THR A 366 -24.60 21.88 -21.05
CA THR A 366 -25.53 21.49 -22.11
C THR A 366 -25.00 21.86 -23.50
N LEU A 367 -24.30 23.00 -23.63
CA LEU A 367 -23.66 23.43 -24.88
C LEU A 367 -22.35 22.68 -25.23
N MET A 368 -21.82 21.89 -24.29
CA MET A 368 -20.55 21.16 -24.42
C MET A 368 -20.75 19.65 -24.22
N PRO A 369 -21.40 18.95 -25.17
CA PRO A 369 -21.52 17.50 -25.10
C PRO A 369 -20.11 16.87 -25.12
N GLY A 370 -19.89 15.89 -24.26
CA GLY A 370 -18.57 15.38 -23.87
C GLY A 370 -18.03 15.89 -22.52
N ARG A 371 -18.47 17.05 -22.00
CA ARG A 371 -17.95 17.66 -20.76
C ARG A 371 -18.97 17.65 -19.61
N THR A 372 -18.48 17.54 -18.37
CA THR A 372 -19.30 17.60 -17.16
C THR A 372 -19.20 18.97 -16.49
N ILE A 373 -20.21 19.35 -15.71
CA ILE A 373 -20.22 20.58 -14.90
C ILE A 373 -18.97 20.69 -14.03
N ASN A 374 -18.56 19.59 -13.37
CA ASN A 374 -17.36 19.57 -12.53
C ASN A 374 -16.07 19.71 -13.35
N GLY A 375 -16.01 19.13 -14.55
CA GLY A 375 -14.89 19.30 -15.46
C GLY A 375 -14.74 20.75 -15.92
N ILE A 376 -15.85 21.39 -16.26
CA ILE A 376 -15.91 22.82 -16.63
C ILE A 376 -15.49 23.69 -15.44
N ARG A 377 -16.02 23.43 -14.24
CA ARG A 377 -15.65 24.16 -13.01
C ARG A 377 -14.15 24.05 -12.71
N PHE A 378 -13.58 22.86 -12.85
CA PHE A 378 -12.15 22.64 -12.62
C PHE A 378 -11.29 23.36 -13.66
N LEU A 379 -11.70 23.33 -14.94
CA LEU A 379 -11.04 24.09 -16.00
C LEU A 379 -11.06 25.59 -15.67
N LEU A 380 -12.22 26.15 -15.36
CA LEU A 380 -12.36 27.57 -15.06
C LEU A 380 -11.56 28.01 -13.84
N ARG A 381 -11.47 27.16 -12.80
CA ARG A 381 -10.59 27.42 -11.65
C ARG A 381 -9.13 27.50 -12.07
N LYS A 382 -8.68 26.59 -12.93
CA LYS A 382 -7.29 26.55 -13.41
C LYS A 382 -6.88 27.78 -14.23
N TYR A 383 -7.81 28.42 -14.93
CA TYR A 383 -7.55 29.61 -15.78
C TYR A 383 -7.96 30.94 -15.13
N ARG A 384 -8.35 30.92 -13.85
CA ARG A 384 -8.57 32.12 -13.03
C ARG A 384 -7.38 32.45 -12.13
N GLU A 385 -6.50 31.48 -11.93
CA GLU A 385 -5.16 31.62 -11.35
C GLU A 385 -4.18 31.98 -12.47
#